data_AF-A0A382U1N9-F1
#
_entry.id   AF-A0A382U1N9-F1
#
_cell.length_a   1.000
_cell.length_b   1.000
_cell.length_c   1.000
_cell.angle_alpha   90.00
_cell.angle_beta   90.00
_cell.angle_gamma   90.00
#
_symmetry.space_group_name_H-M   'P 1'
#
loop_
_entity.id
_entity.type
_entity.pdbx_description
1 polymer ?
#
loop_
_entity_poly.entity_id
_entity_poly.type
_entity_poly.pdbx_seq_one_letter_code
_entity_poly.pdbx_strand_id
1 'polypeptide(L)' 'KKIFNADTSYSISMDPAIAFYFVPDKEGILKITATDTKDNFYEYSHEVKEI' A
#
# COMPACT_ATOMS: atom_id res chain seq x y z
N LYS A 1 4.56 8.32 -8.36
CA LYS A 1 3.21 8.11 -8.96
C LYS A 1 2.39 7.31 -7.96
N LYS A 2 1.19 7.76 -7.55
CA LYS A 2 0.31 6.95 -6.69
C LYS A 2 -0.42 5.95 -7.59
N ILE A 3 -0.30 4.66 -7.29
CA ILE A 3 -0.89 3.57 -8.10
C ILE A 3 -2.08 2.91 -7.42
N PHE A 4 -2.21 3.08 -6.10
CA PHE A 4 -3.30 2.54 -5.30
C PHE A 4 -3.64 3.53 -4.17
N ASN A 5 -4.91 3.65 -3.85
CA ASN A 5 -5.43 4.41 -2.72
C ASN A 5 -6.70 3.74 -2.21
N ALA A 6 -6.76 3.44 -0.92
CA ALA A 6 -7.96 2.95 -0.26
C ALA A 6 -8.25 3.81 0.96
N ASP A 7 -9.51 4.17 1.13
CA ASP A 7 -10.04 4.75 2.36
C ASP A 7 -10.99 3.72 2.96
N THR A 8 -10.67 3.28 4.17
CA THR A 8 -11.32 2.16 4.82
C THR A 8 -12.01 2.63 6.09
N SER A 9 -13.30 2.32 6.23
CA SER A 9 -14.11 2.70 7.38
C SER A 9 -14.12 1.62 8.49
N TYR A 10 -15.00 1.75 9.48
CA TYR A 10 -15.05 0.92 10.70
C TYR A 10 -15.40 -0.58 10.51
N SER A 11 -15.58 -1.07 9.29
CA SER A 11 -16.02 -2.46 8.99
C SER A 11 -14.94 -3.35 8.39
N ILE A 12 -13.67 -3.06 8.66
CA ILE A 12 -12.54 -3.93 8.30
C ILE A 12 -12.24 -4.89 9.45
N SER A 13 -11.84 -6.11 9.12
CA SER A 13 -11.36 -7.09 10.10
C SER A 13 -10.11 -6.57 10.82
N MET A 14 -9.87 -7.08 12.04
CA MET A 14 -8.56 -6.92 12.67
C MET A 14 -7.48 -7.54 11.77
N ASP A 15 -6.33 -6.87 11.67
CA ASP A 15 -5.20 -7.24 10.80
C ASP A 15 -5.60 -7.47 9.32
N PRO A 16 -6.14 -6.43 8.65
CA PRO A 16 -6.63 -6.59 7.29
C PRO A 16 -5.47 -6.81 6.30
N ALA A 17 -5.68 -7.72 5.35
CA ALA A 17 -4.81 -7.90 4.19
C ALA A 17 -5.41 -7.23 2.96
N ILE A 18 -4.70 -6.25 2.39
CA ILE A 18 -5.11 -5.55 1.17
C ILE A 18 -4.21 -6.02 0.02
N ALA A 19 -4.77 -6.81 -0.89
CA ALA A 19 -4.08 -7.25 -2.09
C ALA A 19 -4.46 -6.37 -3.29
N PHE A 20 -3.46 -6.02 -4.11
CA PHE A 20 -3.66 -5.33 -5.38
C PHE A 20 -2.66 -5.84 -6.42
N TYR A 21 -2.99 -5.68 -7.69
CA TYR A 21 -2.13 -6.05 -8.81
C TYR A 21 -1.76 -4.80 -9.59
N PHE A 22 -0.52 -4.74 -10.06
CA PHE A 22 -0.05 -3.72 -10.99
C PHE A 22 1.05 -4.32 -11.86
N VAL A 23 1.26 -3.74 -13.03
CA VAL A 23 2.37 -4.07 -13.92
C VAL A 23 3.35 -2.90 -13.88
N PRO A 24 4.60 -3.10 -13.46
CA PRO A 24 5.59 -2.03 -13.44
C PRO A 24 6.06 -1.70 -14.85
N ASP A 25 6.03 -0.42 -15.22
CA ASP A 25 6.59 0.06 -16.51
C ASP A 25 8.13 0.10 -16.49
N LYS A 26 8.74 0.17 -15.29
CA LYS A 26 10.17 0.28 -15.03
C LYS A 26 10.51 -0.27 -13.65
N GLU A 27 11.77 -0.63 -13.44
CA GLU A 27 12.31 -0.90 -12.10
C GLU A 27 12.16 0.30 -11.16
N GLY A 28 12.02 0.03 -9.86
CA GLY A 28 11.93 1.08 -8.86
C GLY A 28 11.56 0.58 -7.46
N ILE A 29 11.06 1.49 -6.64
CA ILE A 29 10.64 1.20 -5.26
C ILE A 29 9.12 1.38 -5.15
N LEU A 30 8.43 0.31 -4.75
CA LEU A 30 7.05 0.38 -4.28
C LEU A 30 7.04 0.84 -2.82
N LYS A 31 6.62 2.08 -2.60
CA LYS A 31 6.40 2.64 -1.26
C LYS A 31 4.94 2.51 -0.87
N ILE A 32 4.70 1.92 0.30
CA ILE A 32 3.39 1.76 0.93
C ILE A 32 3.36 2.64 2.17
N THR A 33 2.29 3.42 2.31
CA THR A 33 2.05 4.27 3.48
C THR A 33 0.64 4.01 3.97
N ALA A 34 0.46 3.89 5.29
CA ALA A 34 -0.85 3.74 5.92
C ALA A 34 -0.98 4.66 7.13
N THR A 35 -2.20 5.13 7.37
CA THR A 35 -2.58 5.89 8.56
C THR A 35 -3.80 5.25 9.17
N ASP A 36 -3.82 5.06 10.48
CA ASP A 36 -5.00 4.54 11.19
C ASP A 36 -5.89 5.68 11.73
N THR A 37 -7.02 5.32 12.35
CA THR A 37 -7.96 6.31 12.93
C THR A 37 -7.43 7.02 14.18
N LYS A 38 -6.21 6.70 14.63
CA LYS A 38 -5.51 7.34 15.74
C LYS A 38 -4.29 8.13 15.25
N ASP A 39 -4.22 8.41 13.95
CA ASP A 39 -3.14 9.13 13.28
C ASP A 39 -1.76 8.43 13.37
N ASN A 40 -1.71 7.13 13.66
CA ASN A 40 -0.45 6.38 13.59
C ASN A 40 -0.01 6.22 12.13
N PHE A 41 1.27 6.46 11.85
CA PHE A 41 1.84 6.37 10.51
C PHE A 41 2.70 5.11 10.35
N TYR A 42 2.48 4.40 9.26
CA TYR A 42 3.24 3.21 8.89
C TYR A 42 3.82 3.37 7.49
N GLU A 43 5.07 2.94 7.30
CA GLU A 43 5.74 2.95 6.01
C GLU A 43 6.41 1.60 5.75
N TYR A 44 6.29 1.13 4.51
CA TYR A 44 7.01 -0.03 4.01
C TYR A 44 7.50 0.25 2.60
N SER A 45 8.67 -0.30 2.25
CA SER A 45 9.25 -0.18 0.91
C SER A 45 9.66 -1.55 0.38
N HIS A 46 9.37 -1.78 -0.89
CA HIS A 46 9.71 -3.01 -1.61
C HIS A 46 10.34 -2.68 -2.95
N GLU A 47 11.47 -3.32 -3.28
CA GLU A 47 12.09 -3.19 -4.59
C GLU A 47 11.28 -3.94 -5.64
N VAL A 48 10.93 -3.27 -6.74
CA VAL A 48 10.23 -3.83 -7.87
C VAL A 48 11.18 -3.91 -9.05
N LYS A 49 11.39 -5.11 -9.56
CA LYS A 49 12.16 -5.36 -10.78
C LYS A 49 11.23 -5.48 -11.98
N GLU A 50 11.75 -5.14 -13.14
CA GLU A 50 11.07 -5.33 -14.41
C GLU A 50 10.89 -6.83 -14.65
N ILE A 51 9.74 -7.21 -15.21
CA ILE A 51 9.38 -8.61 -15.50
C ILE A 51 9.97 -9.01 -16.84
#